data_AF-A0AAV9WR05-F1
#
_entry.id   AF-A0AAV9WR05-F1
#
_cell.length_a   1.000
_cell.length_b   1.000
_cell.length_c   1.000
_cell.angle_alpha   90.00
_cell.angle_beta   90.00
_cell.angle_gamma   90.00
#
_symmetry.space_group_name_H-M   'P 1'
#
loop_
_entity.id
_entity.type
_entity.pdbx_description
1 polymer ?
#
loop_
_entity_poly.entity_id
_entity_poly.type
_entity_poly.pdbx_seq_one_letter_code
_entity_poly.pdbx_strand_id
1 'polypeptide(L)'
;MLMASTILLGICLAWAWGTIAFLAALSCRDDASYNATYNAILQAASQSSNPPLYAKRQIFNGALLQTPVTVVIVMQEDSLLTNSFHPQARLRAAYPKFTLTYIFGVIVIDVYITTGPLVNSFEGLLPLVFVKPLAGSVAIGLVLSLLVFPESCSYATLVTLSKSLAQTREILNITQSILQEIQETIPIQEINILKRKITQTHTLAEQGFAFIEIEPSIGRWSSKDIKSLKQNFRDLLINGTLLLNFHLLRQEYRSKILRYLSKDRAGPYHGKYPDSNEPQTQTLASFMIYEYLQPDPESAKLEKEAFEAMESLSRNILKTCDEAVVSSMEIIEFANTGKWSGSPKKSDLDTLVGKHTQTLDKLKRERERFHTDTFDTMIDPVSHFFDTEGKFIPSSDGGAKILGLLVGMNYKHRIMTLTTSLVDLLEHLIQLESENPNVRFWMPVAIRSLFSLALSPEPVYEDDNPEESEERSQKMEQKLKAEQERKERKKGKSAASKSPKYEDVTRIRRRRSKLSWALTGLYHWATNSDGAFAARIVISTLILTIPGVTKSGAKVCYDNRGKLLLLQIPGFAVSVWFMQYRFAF
;
A
#
# COMPACT_ATOMS: atom_id res chain seq x y z
N MET A 1 8.41 16.52 3.12
CA MET A 1 8.36 16.88 4.56
C MET A 1 8.52 15.66 5.46
N LEU A 2 7.62 14.66 5.40
CA LEU A 2 7.68 13.48 6.26
C LEU A 2 9.00 12.68 6.12
N MET A 3 9.46 12.44 4.89
CA MET A 3 10.76 11.79 4.63
C MET A 3 11.95 12.55 5.23
N ALA A 4 11.96 13.88 5.14
CA ALA A 4 13.02 14.69 5.74
C ALA A 4 13.02 14.57 7.28
N SER A 5 11.84 14.55 7.89
CA SER A 5 11.70 14.39 9.34
C SER A 5 12.14 13.01 9.84
N THR A 6 11.85 11.94 9.10
CA THR A 6 12.25 10.57 9.46
C THR A 6 13.76 10.37 9.32
N ILE A 7 14.39 11.00 8.31
CA ILE A 7 15.86 11.03 8.13
C ILE A 7 16.53 11.75 9.32
N LEU A 8 16.06 12.96 9.65
CA LEU A 8 16.62 13.76 10.75
C LEU A 8 16.48 13.03 12.09
N LEU A 9 15.32 12.41 12.35
CA LEU A 9 15.10 11.62 13.56
C LEU A 9 16.11 10.47 13.69
N GLY A 10 16.39 9.77 12.58
CA GLY A 10 17.35 8.66 12.57
C GLY A 10 18.77 9.12 12.89
N ILE A 11 19.18 10.23 12.30
CA ILE A 11 20.50 10.83 12.54
C ILE A 11 20.63 11.29 14.00
N CYS A 12 19.63 11.96 14.56
CA CYS A 12 19.67 12.47 15.93
C CYS A 12 19.72 11.34 16.98
N LEU A 13 18.92 10.29 16.79
CA LEU A 13 18.92 9.12 17.68
C LEU A 13 20.25 8.38 17.63
N ALA A 14 20.78 8.14 16.42
CA ALA A 14 22.07 7.49 16.24
C ALA A 14 23.23 8.33 16.79
N TRP A 15 23.17 9.66 16.64
CA TRP A 15 24.15 10.57 17.23
C TRP A 15 24.13 10.56 18.76
N ALA A 16 22.96 10.69 19.38
CA ALA A 16 22.82 10.69 20.83
C ALA A 16 23.31 9.38 21.45
N TRP A 17 23.05 8.24 20.79
CA TRP A 17 23.52 6.96 21.29
C TRP A 17 25.01 6.71 21.01
N GLY A 18 25.48 7.01 19.80
CA GLY A 18 26.89 6.85 19.43
C GLY A 18 27.83 7.70 20.29
N THR A 19 27.39 8.91 20.69
CA THR A 19 28.14 9.73 21.65
C THR A 19 28.22 9.11 23.04
N ILE A 20 27.13 8.53 23.55
CA ILE A 20 27.11 7.80 24.84
C ILE A 20 28.04 6.58 24.78
N ALA A 21 27.97 5.80 23.71
CA ALA A 21 28.83 4.63 23.51
C ALA A 21 30.30 5.02 23.41
N PHE A 22 30.61 6.11 22.71
CA PHE A 22 31.99 6.59 22.59
C PHE A 22 32.55 7.11 23.93
N LEU A 23 31.75 7.81 24.73
CA LEU A 23 32.15 8.23 26.08
C LEU A 23 32.40 7.03 27.00
N ALA A 24 31.52 6.03 26.97
CA ALA A 24 31.70 4.82 27.73
C ALA A 24 32.98 4.07 27.33
N ALA A 25 33.26 4.00 26.03
CA ALA A 25 34.47 3.37 25.51
C ALA A 25 35.76 4.09 25.93
N LEU A 26 35.76 5.43 25.89
CA LEU A 26 36.90 6.23 26.36
C LEU A 26 37.14 6.06 27.87
N SER A 27 36.09 5.84 28.67
CA SER A 27 36.23 5.59 30.11
C SER A 27 36.95 4.28 30.45
N CYS A 28 36.95 3.32 29.53
CA CYS A 28 37.64 2.03 29.70
C CYS A 28 39.07 2.01 29.15
N ARG A 29 39.56 3.16 28.65
CA ARG A 29 40.88 3.27 28.03
C ARG A 29 41.99 3.43 29.07
N ASP A 30 43.12 2.78 28.82
CA ASP A 30 44.35 3.05 29.56
C ASP A 30 45.17 4.14 28.87
N ASP A 31 45.06 5.36 29.38
CA ASP A 31 45.73 6.54 28.84
C ASP A 31 47.26 6.46 28.94
N ALA A 32 47.81 5.73 29.93
CA ALA A 32 49.26 5.59 30.09
C ALA A 32 49.86 4.76 28.96
N SER A 33 49.26 3.61 28.65
CA SER A 33 49.66 2.75 27.54
C SER A 33 49.46 3.44 26.17
N TYR A 34 48.37 4.20 26.02
CA TYR A 34 48.08 4.95 24.81
C TYR A 34 49.16 6.01 24.53
N ASN A 35 49.44 6.86 25.52
CA ASN A 35 50.40 7.96 25.38
C ASN A 35 51.83 7.44 25.15
N ALA A 36 52.22 6.33 25.81
CA ALA A 36 53.50 5.68 25.56
C ALA A 36 53.64 5.20 24.10
N THR A 37 52.58 4.57 23.56
CA THR A 37 52.56 4.07 22.18
C THR A 37 52.54 5.22 21.17
N TYR A 38 51.76 6.27 21.45
CA TYR A 38 51.68 7.46 20.59
C TYR A 38 53.01 8.20 20.52
N ASN A 39 53.69 8.39 21.66
CA ASN A 39 55.02 9.02 21.71
C ASN A 39 56.08 8.18 20.98
N ALA A 40 56.02 6.85 21.08
CA ALA A 40 56.90 5.96 20.32
C ALA A 40 56.69 6.10 18.79
N ILE A 41 55.43 6.25 18.35
CA ILE A 41 55.11 6.51 16.93
C ILE A 41 55.65 7.86 16.48
N LEU A 42 55.53 8.92 17.29
CA LEU A 42 56.07 10.25 16.96
C LEU A 42 57.61 10.24 16.89
N GLN A 43 58.27 9.53 17.80
CA GLN A 43 59.72 9.34 17.77
C GLN A 43 60.17 8.61 16.49
N ALA A 44 59.48 7.52 16.12
CA ALA A 44 59.75 6.81 14.87
C ALA A 44 59.42 7.65 13.62
N ALA A 45 58.38 8.49 13.68
CA ALA A 45 57.99 9.39 12.60
C ALA A 45 59.04 10.46 12.32
N SER A 46 59.74 10.95 13.36
CA SER A 46 60.81 11.94 13.23
C SER A 46 62.01 11.47 12.41
N GLN A 47 62.19 10.14 12.31
CA GLN A 47 63.25 9.50 11.53
C GLN A 47 62.82 9.16 10.10
N SER A 48 61.57 9.46 9.72
CA SER A 48 61.01 9.15 8.41
C SER A 48 61.05 10.35 7.46
N SER A 49 61.03 10.08 6.15
CA SER A 49 61.04 11.11 5.10
C SER A 49 59.80 12.02 5.12
N ASN A 50 58.68 11.55 5.69
CA ASN A 50 57.43 12.30 5.81
C ASN A 50 56.75 11.98 7.16
N PRO A 51 57.13 12.70 8.24
CA PRO A 51 56.62 12.46 9.59
C PRO A 51 55.09 12.42 9.74
N PRO A 52 54.28 13.35 9.16
CA PRO A 52 52.84 13.34 9.36
C PRO A 52 52.14 12.17 8.64
N LEU A 53 52.65 11.75 7.48
CA LEU A 53 52.11 10.59 6.75
C LEU A 53 52.45 9.27 7.44
N TYR A 54 53.65 9.15 8.00
CA TYR A 54 54.06 7.98 8.76
C TYR A 54 53.18 7.80 10.01
N ALA A 55 52.99 8.87 10.80
CA ALA A 55 52.14 8.83 11.98
C ALA A 55 50.69 8.46 11.63
N LYS A 56 50.12 9.10 10.58
CA LYS A 56 48.77 8.80 10.10
C LYS A 56 48.63 7.34 9.66
N ARG A 57 49.63 6.78 8.98
CA ARG A 57 49.63 5.38 8.55
C ARG A 57 49.65 4.42 9.74
N GLN A 58 50.42 4.69 10.78
CA GLN A 58 50.47 3.83 11.96
C GLN A 58 49.17 3.85 12.78
N ILE A 59 48.48 4.99 12.80
CA ILE A 59 47.13 5.10 13.40
C ILE A 59 46.16 4.17 12.66
N PHE A 60 46.11 4.24 11.32
CA PHE A 60 45.24 3.37 10.53
C PHE A 60 45.70 1.91 10.49
N ASN A 61 46.98 1.60 10.72
CA ASN A 61 47.43 0.22 10.90
C ASN A 61 46.94 -0.41 12.21
N GLY A 62 46.28 0.36 13.08
CA GLY A 62 45.72 -0.12 14.33
C GLY A 62 46.73 -0.15 15.49
N ALA A 63 47.88 0.52 15.36
CA ALA A 63 48.91 0.52 16.41
C ALA A 63 48.40 1.11 17.74
N LEU A 64 47.43 2.03 17.68
CA LEU A 64 46.81 2.69 18.83
C LEU A 64 45.51 2.02 19.30
N LEU A 65 45.04 0.96 18.63
CA LEU A 65 43.82 0.27 19.05
C LEU A 65 44.04 -0.42 20.39
N GLN A 66 43.12 -0.23 21.33
CA GLN A 66 43.13 -0.96 22.61
C GLN A 66 41.92 -1.89 22.66
N THR A 67 42.16 -3.16 23.00
CA THR A 67 41.12 -4.19 23.16
C THR A 67 39.94 -3.76 24.05
N PRO A 68 40.14 -3.13 25.24
CA PRO A 68 39.00 -2.72 26.07
C PRO A 68 38.09 -1.68 25.39
N VAL A 69 38.66 -0.70 24.68
CA VAL A 69 37.89 0.33 23.96
C VAL A 69 37.12 -0.27 22.79
N THR A 70 37.77 -1.15 22.02
CA THR A 70 37.15 -1.90 20.92
C THR A 70 35.97 -2.76 21.40
N VAL A 71 36.16 -3.50 22.50
CA VAL A 71 35.14 -4.41 23.03
C VAL A 71 33.94 -3.63 23.54
N VAL A 72 34.13 -2.49 24.20
CA VAL A 72 33.02 -1.65 24.68
C VAL A 72 32.23 -1.05 23.52
N ILE A 73 32.89 -0.54 22.49
CA ILE A 73 32.20 0.00 21.29
C ILE A 73 31.39 -1.09 20.58
N VAL A 74 31.96 -2.28 20.39
CA VAL A 74 31.27 -3.39 19.70
C VAL A 74 30.15 -3.99 20.57
N MET A 75 30.36 -4.19 21.87
CA MET A 75 29.37 -4.76 22.80
C MET A 75 28.19 -3.81 23.04
N GLN A 76 28.43 -2.50 23.10
CA GLN A 76 27.39 -1.50 23.34
C GLN A 76 26.50 -1.30 22.09
N GLU A 77 27.03 -1.56 20.90
CA GLU A 77 26.30 -1.62 19.62
C GLU A 77 25.50 -2.92 19.46
N ASP A 78 26.03 -4.07 19.89
CA ASP A 78 25.27 -5.33 19.94
C ASP A 78 24.07 -5.24 20.88
N SER A 79 24.21 -4.46 21.97
CA SER A 79 23.09 -4.11 22.86
C SER A 79 22.05 -3.24 22.17
N LEU A 80 22.47 -2.34 21.26
CA LEU A 80 21.58 -1.51 20.45
C LEU A 80 20.83 -2.38 19.42
N LEU A 81 21.50 -3.27 18.68
CA LEU A 81 20.87 -4.18 17.71
C LEU A 81 19.86 -5.14 18.37
N THR A 82 20.18 -5.59 19.58
CA THR A 82 19.40 -6.57 20.35
C THR A 82 18.26 -5.95 21.16
N ASN A 83 18.46 -4.79 21.78
CA ASN A 83 17.54 -4.18 22.75
C ASN A 83 16.81 -2.93 22.20
N SER A 84 17.44 -2.15 21.31
CA SER A 84 16.87 -0.93 20.72
C SER A 84 16.38 -1.10 19.28
N PHE A 85 16.95 -2.05 18.50
CA PHE A 85 16.54 -2.32 17.11
C PHE A 85 15.62 -3.53 16.94
N HIS A 86 15.46 -4.43 17.91
CA HIS A 86 14.39 -5.44 17.85
C HIS A 86 12.97 -4.83 17.84
N PRO A 87 12.66 -3.74 18.57
CA PRO A 87 11.44 -3.00 18.32
C PRO A 87 11.45 -2.30 16.96
N GLN A 88 12.59 -2.05 16.30
CA GLN A 88 12.70 -1.44 14.96
C GLN A 88 12.59 -2.43 13.78
N ALA A 89 13.03 -3.68 13.90
CA ALA A 89 12.71 -4.74 12.95
C ALA A 89 11.21 -5.09 13.03
N ARG A 90 10.64 -5.08 14.25
CA ARG A 90 9.19 -5.08 14.45
C ARG A 90 8.53 -3.76 14.07
N LEU A 91 9.19 -2.61 14.18
CA LEU A 91 8.71 -1.31 13.72
C LEU A 91 8.71 -1.26 12.20
N ARG A 92 9.63 -1.94 11.52
CA ARG A 92 9.67 -2.03 10.05
C ARG A 92 8.64 -3.03 9.54
N ALA A 93 8.44 -4.14 10.26
CA ALA A 93 7.36 -5.09 10.01
C ALA A 93 5.96 -4.54 10.35
N ALA A 94 5.86 -3.63 11.34
CA ALA A 94 4.60 -3.00 11.76
C ALA A 94 4.36 -1.61 11.16
N TYR A 95 5.39 -0.87 10.76
CA TYR A 95 5.38 0.51 10.28
C TYR A 95 6.51 0.74 9.23
N PRO A 96 6.31 0.32 7.97
CA PRO A 96 7.32 0.45 6.91
C PRO A 96 7.83 1.90 6.69
N LYS A 97 7.05 2.89 7.14
CA LYS A 97 7.32 4.34 7.09
C LYS A 97 8.61 4.78 7.82
N PHE A 98 9.16 3.96 8.74
CA PHE A 98 10.42 4.26 9.45
C PHE A 98 11.68 3.65 8.83
N THR A 99 11.58 3.04 7.64
CA THR A 99 12.73 2.42 6.96
C THR A 99 13.88 3.42 6.74
N LEU A 100 13.58 4.67 6.37
CA LEU A 100 14.60 5.71 6.19
C LEU A 100 15.30 6.09 7.51
N THR A 101 14.54 6.20 8.62
CA THR A 101 15.11 6.44 9.95
C THR A 101 16.15 5.36 10.30
N TYR A 102 15.84 4.10 9.99
CA TYR A 102 16.74 2.98 10.20
C TYR A 102 18.00 3.08 9.35
N ILE A 103 17.86 3.27 8.03
CA ILE A 103 19.01 3.31 7.11
C ILE A 103 19.99 4.42 7.51
N PHE A 104 19.49 5.63 7.74
CA PHE A 104 20.33 6.77 8.11
C PHE A 104 20.87 6.68 9.54
N GLY A 105 20.15 6.01 10.46
CA GLY A 105 20.64 5.72 11.79
C GLY A 105 21.85 4.78 11.77
N VAL A 106 21.77 3.68 11.00
CA VAL A 106 22.87 2.72 10.85
C VAL A 106 24.10 3.37 10.21
N ILE A 107 23.93 4.20 9.17
CA ILE A 107 25.05 4.92 8.54
C ILE A 107 25.80 5.79 9.56
N VAL A 108 25.10 6.48 10.46
CA VAL A 108 25.71 7.34 11.49
C VAL A 108 26.44 6.49 12.54
N ILE A 109 25.90 5.33 12.91
CA ILE A 109 26.51 4.38 13.83
C ILE A 109 27.79 3.78 13.24
N ASP A 110 27.80 3.39 11.96
CA ASP A 110 28.97 2.83 11.28
C ASP A 110 30.18 3.78 11.33
N VAL A 111 29.94 5.09 11.33
CA VAL A 111 30.99 6.11 11.48
C VAL A 111 31.62 6.04 12.88
N TYR A 112 30.82 5.88 13.93
CA TYR A 112 31.34 5.72 15.30
C TYR A 112 32.11 4.41 15.48
N ILE A 113 31.64 3.32 14.89
CA ILE A 113 32.29 2.01 14.98
C ILE A 113 33.64 2.01 14.28
N THR A 114 33.70 2.57 13.07
CA THR A 114 34.92 2.53 12.24
C THR A 114 35.97 3.54 12.67
N THR A 115 35.56 4.66 13.30
CA THR A 115 36.47 5.78 13.55
C THR A 115 36.63 6.07 15.05
N GLY A 116 35.63 5.82 15.89
CA GLY A 116 35.71 6.00 17.34
C GLY A 116 36.90 5.30 18.01
N PRO A 117 37.18 4.00 17.73
CA PRO A 117 38.32 3.29 18.32
C PRO A 117 39.71 3.87 17.97
N LEU A 118 39.80 4.70 16.92
CA LEU A 118 41.06 5.25 16.40
C LEU A 118 41.40 6.63 16.98
N VAL A 119 40.43 7.33 17.58
CA VAL A 119 40.58 8.74 17.99
C VAL A 119 40.95 8.84 19.47
N ASN A 120 41.83 9.80 19.80
CA ASN A 120 42.34 10.00 21.16
C ASN A 120 41.36 10.77 22.06
N SER A 121 40.59 11.69 21.50
CA SER A 121 39.72 12.59 22.26
C SER A 121 38.25 12.35 21.94
N PHE A 122 37.38 12.70 22.88
CA PHE A 122 35.95 12.73 22.62
C PHE A 122 35.64 13.81 21.57
N GLU A 123 35.40 13.36 20.35
CA GLU A 123 34.83 14.15 19.25
C GLU A 123 33.39 13.71 18.99
N GLY A 124 32.44 14.25 19.76
CA GLY A 124 31.02 14.02 19.54
C GLY A 124 30.48 14.55 18.20
N LEU A 125 31.30 15.22 17.39
CA LEU A 125 30.95 15.76 16.08
C LEU A 125 31.46 14.88 14.92
N LEU A 126 31.92 13.66 15.18
CA LEU A 126 32.39 12.72 14.16
C LEU A 126 31.42 12.54 12.97
N PRO A 127 30.10 12.35 13.19
CA PRO A 127 29.15 12.14 12.10
C PRO A 127 28.95 13.35 11.20
N LEU A 128 29.44 14.53 11.62
CA LEU A 128 29.16 15.80 10.96
C LEU A 128 29.72 15.85 9.52
N VAL A 129 30.72 15.00 9.21
CA VAL A 129 31.24 14.76 7.85
C VAL A 129 30.15 14.23 6.90
N PHE A 130 29.21 13.43 7.40
CA PHE A 130 28.07 12.91 6.63
C PHE A 130 26.80 13.73 6.82
N VAL A 131 26.57 14.26 8.02
CA VAL A 131 25.35 15.02 8.32
C VAL A 131 25.31 16.35 7.56
N LYS A 132 26.44 17.05 7.37
CA LYS A 132 26.48 18.32 6.60
C LYS A 132 25.99 18.16 5.14
N PRO A 133 26.59 17.29 4.30
CA PRO A 133 26.17 17.15 2.91
C PRO A 133 24.73 16.61 2.81
N LEU A 134 24.32 15.74 3.73
CA LEU A 134 22.96 15.20 3.78
C LEU A 134 21.92 16.26 4.18
N ALA A 135 22.20 17.08 5.20
CA ALA A 135 21.34 18.20 5.56
C ALA A 135 21.27 19.23 4.41
N GLY A 136 22.37 19.47 3.72
CA GLY A 136 22.43 20.30 2.52
C GLY A 136 21.52 19.78 1.41
N SER A 137 21.58 18.49 1.07
CA SER A 137 20.72 17.91 0.03
C SER A 137 19.24 17.90 0.42
N VAL A 138 18.91 17.62 1.69
CA VAL A 138 17.54 17.70 2.21
C VAL A 138 17.00 19.13 2.19
N ALA A 139 17.82 20.11 2.56
CA ALA A 139 17.45 21.53 2.53
C ALA A 139 17.24 22.01 1.10
N ILE A 140 18.16 21.69 0.18
CA ILE A 140 18.02 22.03 -1.25
C ILE A 140 16.76 21.37 -1.82
N GLY A 141 16.52 20.09 -1.52
CA GLY A 141 15.32 19.38 -1.94
C GLY A 141 14.04 20.05 -1.42
N LEU A 142 14.01 20.42 -0.13
CA LEU A 142 12.88 21.14 0.46
C LEU A 142 12.65 22.51 -0.21
N VAL A 143 13.72 23.26 -0.45
CA VAL A 143 13.64 24.58 -1.11
C VAL A 143 13.15 24.44 -2.56
N LEU A 144 13.66 23.45 -3.31
CA LEU A 144 13.22 23.18 -4.67
C LEU A 144 11.75 22.73 -4.71
N SER A 145 11.33 21.86 -3.79
CA SER A 145 9.92 21.45 -3.68
C SER A 145 8.99 22.60 -3.27
N LEU A 146 9.45 23.56 -2.48
CA LEU A 146 8.60 24.69 -2.06
C LEU A 146 8.57 25.83 -3.10
N LEU A 147 9.69 26.12 -3.76
CA LEU A 147 9.82 27.27 -4.66
C LEU A 147 9.62 26.94 -6.13
N VAL A 148 10.02 25.76 -6.59
CA VAL A 148 10.01 25.40 -8.02
C VAL A 148 8.75 24.61 -8.38
N PHE A 149 8.31 23.71 -7.51
CA PHE A 149 7.12 22.87 -7.74
C PHE A 149 6.23 22.77 -6.49
N PRO A 150 5.48 23.83 -6.13
CA PRO A 150 4.56 23.79 -5.01
C PRO A 150 3.31 22.93 -5.35
N GLU A 151 3.51 21.63 -5.54
CA GLU A 151 2.41 20.68 -5.67
C GLU A 151 1.96 20.22 -4.29
N SER A 152 0.84 20.77 -3.84
CA SER A 152 0.20 20.30 -2.60
C SER A 152 -0.31 18.86 -2.77
N CYS A 153 -0.32 18.07 -1.70
CA CYS A 153 -0.92 16.73 -1.69
C CYS A 153 -2.41 16.78 -2.07
N SER A 154 -3.12 17.86 -1.69
CA SER A 154 -4.50 18.10 -2.12
C SER A 154 -4.62 18.23 -3.65
N TYR A 155 -3.66 18.92 -4.30
CA TYR A 155 -3.60 19.01 -5.77
C TYR A 155 -3.36 17.65 -6.41
N ALA A 156 -2.33 16.93 -5.95
CA ALA A 156 -1.99 15.61 -6.49
C ALA A 156 -3.13 14.59 -6.32
N THR A 157 -3.83 14.64 -5.19
CA THR A 157 -4.99 13.77 -4.92
C THR A 157 -6.13 14.06 -5.89
N LEU A 158 -6.48 15.34 -6.10
CA LEU A 158 -7.54 15.72 -7.05
C LEU A 158 -7.21 15.34 -8.50
N VAL A 159 -5.96 15.49 -8.93
CA VAL A 159 -5.50 15.00 -10.24
C VAL A 159 -5.70 13.48 -10.35
N THR A 160 -5.36 12.75 -9.30
CA THR A 160 -5.53 11.28 -9.25
C THR A 160 -7.00 10.87 -9.31
N LEU A 161 -7.90 11.62 -8.64
CA LEU A 161 -9.35 11.41 -8.72
C LEU A 161 -9.90 11.69 -10.12
N SER A 162 -9.45 12.77 -10.77
CA SER A 162 -9.81 13.05 -12.17
C SER A 162 -9.33 11.94 -13.12
N LYS A 163 -8.14 11.38 -12.89
CA LYS A 163 -7.64 10.21 -13.64
C LYS A 163 -8.51 8.96 -13.42
N SER A 164 -9.04 8.76 -12.22
CA SER A 164 -9.98 7.67 -11.92
C SER A 164 -11.32 7.83 -12.65
N LEU A 165 -11.83 9.06 -12.80
CA LEU A 165 -12.99 9.35 -13.64
C LEU A 165 -12.72 9.04 -15.12
N ALA A 166 -11.54 9.41 -15.63
CA ALA A 166 -11.14 9.09 -17.00
C ALA A 166 -11.09 7.56 -17.24
N GLN A 167 -10.66 6.77 -16.25
CA GLN A 167 -10.72 5.31 -16.33
C GLN A 167 -12.15 4.78 -16.31
N THR A 168 -13.03 5.38 -15.51
CA THR A 168 -14.46 5.04 -15.52
C THR A 168 -15.08 5.29 -16.89
N ARG A 169 -14.66 6.37 -17.58
CA ARG A 169 -15.02 6.63 -18.96
C ARG A 169 -14.58 5.52 -19.92
N GLU A 170 -13.35 5.03 -19.77
CA GLU A 170 -12.80 3.91 -20.54
C GLU A 170 -13.64 2.63 -20.34
N ILE A 171 -14.12 2.36 -19.12
CA ILE A 171 -15.04 1.25 -18.81
C ILE A 171 -16.37 1.39 -19.57
N LEU A 172 -16.95 2.59 -19.59
CA LEU A 172 -18.20 2.86 -20.31
C LEU A 172 -18.03 2.65 -21.82
N ASN A 173 -16.93 3.15 -22.39
CA ASN A 173 -16.61 2.97 -23.81
C ASN A 173 -16.44 1.50 -24.18
N ILE A 174 -15.67 0.73 -23.40
CA ILE A 174 -15.51 -0.71 -23.59
C ILE A 174 -16.87 -1.41 -23.52
N THR A 175 -17.71 -1.05 -22.54
CA THR A 175 -19.04 -1.63 -22.41
C THR A 175 -19.92 -1.32 -23.61
N GLN A 176 -19.88 -0.10 -24.12
CA GLN A 176 -20.61 0.30 -25.31
C GLN A 176 -20.12 -0.45 -26.56
N SER A 177 -18.81 -0.58 -26.77
CA SER A 177 -18.24 -1.35 -27.88
C SER A 177 -18.64 -2.83 -27.83
N ILE A 178 -18.57 -3.46 -26.64
CA ILE A 178 -18.95 -4.87 -26.48
C ILE A 178 -20.44 -5.11 -26.74
N LEU A 179 -21.30 -4.15 -26.40
CA LEU A 179 -22.74 -4.24 -26.70
C LEU A 179 -23.02 -4.04 -28.20
N GLN A 180 -22.22 -3.24 -28.91
CA GLN A 180 -22.35 -2.99 -30.35
C GLN A 180 -21.81 -4.13 -31.21
N GLU A 181 -20.66 -4.69 -30.85
CA GLU A 181 -19.93 -5.70 -31.64
C GLU A 181 -19.99 -7.08 -30.97
N ILE A 182 -21.21 -7.64 -30.89
CA ILE A 182 -21.53 -8.90 -30.19
C ILE A 182 -20.66 -10.09 -30.65
N GLN A 183 -20.16 -10.06 -31.90
CA GLN A 183 -19.38 -11.15 -32.50
C GLN A 183 -17.86 -10.98 -32.40
N GLU A 184 -17.36 -9.78 -32.06
CA GLU A 184 -15.92 -9.55 -31.97
C GLU A 184 -15.32 -10.13 -30.68
N THR A 185 -14.03 -10.46 -30.76
CA THR A 185 -13.29 -10.93 -29.59
C THR A 185 -13.08 -9.78 -28.62
N ILE A 186 -13.71 -9.86 -27.45
CA ILE A 186 -13.50 -8.91 -26.35
C ILE A 186 -11.98 -8.76 -26.09
N PRO A 187 -11.43 -7.55 -25.97
CA PRO A 187 -9.99 -7.36 -25.80
C PRO A 187 -9.54 -7.63 -24.35
N ILE A 188 -9.35 -8.91 -23.98
CA ILE A 188 -8.92 -9.36 -22.62
C ILE A 188 -7.73 -8.55 -22.11
N GLN A 189 -6.73 -8.37 -22.98
CA GLN A 189 -5.48 -7.70 -22.60
C GLN A 189 -5.73 -6.24 -22.23
N GLU A 190 -6.57 -5.53 -22.98
CA GLU A 190 -6.93 -4.15 -22.70
C GLU A 190 -7.71 -4.03 -21.38
N ILE A 191 -8.68 -4.92 -21.15
CA ILE A 191 -9.43 -4.95 -19.89
C ILE A 191 -8.51 -5.25 -18.70
N ASN A 192 -7.57 -6.19 -18.82
CA ASN A 192 -6.62 -6.49 -17.75
C ASN A 192 -5.59 -5.36 -17.53
N ILE A 193 -5.18 -4.65 -18.57
CA ILE A 193 -4.37 -3.43 -18.46
C ILE A 193 -5.16 -2.35 -17.72
N LEU A 194 -6.44 -2.14 -18.08
CA LEU A 194 -7.30 -1.16 -17.44
C LEU A 194 -7.55 -1.49 -15.96
N LYS A 195 -7.84 -2.75 -15.61
CA LYS A 195 -7.96 -3.20 -14.22
C LYS A 195 -6.71 -2.88 -13.41
N ARG A 196 -5.52 -3.17 -13.95
CA ARG A 196 -4.25 -2.82 -13.28
C ARG A 196 -4.10 -1.31 -13.08
N LYS A 197 -4.43 -0.50 -14.10
CA LYS A 197 -4.41 0.97 -14.00
C LYS A 197 -5.38 1.47 -12.92
N ILE A 198 -6.58 0.90 -12.82
CA ILE A 198 -7.58 1.25 -11.79
C ILE A 198 -7.04 0.94 -10.40
N THR A 199 -6.52 -0.27 -10.19
CA THR A 199 -5.93 -0.67 -8.89
C THR A 199 -4.78 0.25 -8.50
N GLN A 200 -3.88 0.56 -9.42
CA GLN A 200 -2.75 1.47 -9.18
C GLN A 200 -3.24 2.90 -8.86
N THR A 201 -4.28 3.38 -9.55
CA THR A 201 -4.81 4.73 -9.32
C THR A 201 -5.54 4.81 -7.98
N HIS A 202 -6.25 3.75 -7.60
CA HIS A 202 -6.89 3.62 -6.30
C HIS A 202 -5.87 3.62 -5.17
N THR A 203 -4.77 2.86 -5.28
CA THR A 203 -3.72 2.85 -4.24
C THR A 203 -3.05 4.22 -4.10
N LEU A 204 -2.79 4.92 -5.21
CA LEU A 204 -2.27 6.29 -5.17
C LEU A 204 -3.26 7.28 -4.54
N ALA A 205 -4.56 7.16 -4.84
CA ALA A 205 -5.59 7.99 -4.24
C ALA A 205 -5.70 7.77 -2.72
N GLU A 206 -5.65 6.52 -2.27
CA GLU A 206 -5.62 6.15 -0.85
C GLU A 206 -4.42 6.75 -0.12
N GLN A 207 -3.23 6.72 -0.73
CA GLN A 207 -2.05 7.40 -0.20
C GLN A 207 -2.28 8.91 -0.10
N GLY A 208 -2.84 9.54 -1.13
CA GLY A 208 -3.20 10.96 -1.11
C GLY A 208 -4.13 11.32 0.05
N PHE A 209 -5.21 10.55 0.24
CA PHE A 209 -6.16 10.76 1.35
C PHE A 209 -5.53 10.60 2.73
N ALA A 210 -4.49 9.77 2.88
CA ALA A 210 -3.79 9.61 4.15
C ALA A 210 -3.01 10.86 4.54
N PHE A 211 -2.47 11.60 3.57
CA PHE A 211 -1.63 12.77 3.82
C PHE A 211 -2.37 14.11 3.75
N ILE A 212 -3.59 14.15 3.20
CA ILE A 212 -4.31 15.39 2.94
C ILE A 212 -4.68 16.21 4.19
N GLU A 213 -4.83 15.58 5.35
CA GLU A 213 -5.16 16.26 6.61
C GLU A 213 -3.96 16.96 7.27
N ILE A 214 -2.76 16.60 6.83
CA ILE A 214 -1.49 16.99 7.45
C ILE A 214 -0.94 18.28 6.82
N GLU A 215 -1.32 18.56 5.58
CA GLU A 215 -0.77 19.67 4.82
C GLU A 215 -1.69 20.90 4.87
N PRO A 216 -1.14 22.12 5.04
CA PRO A 216 -1.89 23.33 4.70
C PRO A 216 -2.23 23.33 3.21
N SER A 217 -3.47 23.64 2.84
CA SER A 217 -3.88 23.69 1.44
C SER A 217 -4.46 25.05 1.08
N ILE A 218 -4.16 25.51 -0.14
CA ILE A 218 -4.80 26.67 -0.75
C ILE A 218 -5.75 26.14 -1.81
N GLY A 219 -7.03 26.48 -1.71
CA GLY A 219 -8.04 26.03 -2.67
C GLY A 219 -9.47 26.29 -2.23
N ARG A 220 -10.41 25.91 -3.10
CA ARG A 220 -11.85 25.99 -2.79
C ARG A 220 -12.28 24.93 -1.79
N TRP A 221 -11.76 23.71 -1.95
CA TRP A 221 -12.11 22.58 -1.09
C TRP A 221 -11.12 22.40 0.06
N SER A 222 -11.66 22.14 1.24
CA SER A 222 -10.88 21.77 2.41
C SER A 222 -10.42 20.31 2.34
N SER A 223 -9.45 19.93 3.18
CA SER A 223 -9.02 18.53 3.31
C SER A 223 -10.15 17.58 3.73
N LYS A 224 -11.14 18.07 4.48
CA LYS A 224 -12.34 17.31 4.85
C LYS A 224 -13.27 17.07 3.66
N ASP A 225 -13.46 18.09 2.83
CA ASP A 225 -14.30 18.01 1.64
C ASP A 225 -13.73 17.00 0.65
N ILE A 226 -12.41 17.07 0.39
CA ILE A 226 -11.76 16.11 -0.49
C ILE A 226 -11.82 14.70 0.10
N LYS A 227 -11.62 14.54 1.42
CA LYS A 227 -11.75 13.24 2.08
C LYS A 227 -13.18 12.68 2.06
N SER A 228 -14.21 13.53 2.04
CA SER A 228 -15.60 13.08 1.96
C SER A 228 -15.90 12.38 0.62
N LEU A 229 -15.21 12.76 -0.46
CA LEU A 229 -15.34 12.12 -1.77
C LEU A 229 -14.79 10.68 -1.82
N LYS A 230 -13.98 10.28 -0.84
CA LYS A 230 -13.29 8.99 -0.82
C LYS A 230 -14.24 7.81 -1.05
N GLN A 231 -15.37 7.80 -0.35
CA GLN A 231 -16.30 6.68 -0.40
C GLN A 231 -17.01 6.61 -1.76
N ASN A 232 -17.48 7.75 -2.28
CA ASN A 232 -18.14 7.82 -3.59
C ASN A 232 -17.22 7.33 -4.72
N PHE A 233 -15.93 7.73 -4.70
CA PHE A 233 -14.95 7.26 -5.67
C PHE A 233 -14.65 5.76 -5.54
N ARG A 234 -14.53 5.26 -4.30
CA ARG A 234 -14.32 3.84 -4.03
C ARG A 234 -15.49 3.01 -4.58
N ASP A 235 -16.72 3.43 -4.31
CA ASP A 235 -17.92 2.73 -4.77
C ASP A 235 -18.04 2.76 -6.30
N LEU A 236 -17.75 3.91 -6.92
CA LEU A 236 -17.70 4.04 -8.38
C LEU A 236 -16.68 3.07 -9.02
N LEU A 237 -15.46 3.02 -8.48
CA LEU A 237 -14.40 2.14 -8.98
C LEU A 237 -14.71 0.66 -8.78
N ILE A 238 -15.30 0.29 -7.64
CA ILE A 238 -15.75 -1.09 -7.37
C ILE A 238 -16.81 -1.48 -8.39
N ASN A 239 -17.83 -0.65 -8.59
CA ASN A 239 -18.92 -0.93 -9.50
C ASN A 239 -18.47 -0.97 -10.97
N GLY A 240 -17.52 -0.09 -11.35
CA GLY A 240 -16.88 -0.15 -12.67
C GLY A 240 -16.06 -1.44 -12.86
N THR A 241 -15.30 -1.85 -11.86
CA THR A 241 -14.51 -3.09 -11.91
C THR A 241 -15.41 -4.33 -11.96
N LEU A 242 -16.55 -4.31 -11.26
CA LEU A 242 -17.57 -5.36 -11.35
C LEU A 242 -18.16 -5.47 -12.76
N LEU A 243 -18.34 -4.36 -13.47
CA LEU A 243 -18.78 -4.37 -14.86
C LEU A 243 -17.69 -4.96 -15.79
N LEU A 244 -16.42 -4.59 -15.61
CA LEU A 244 -15.31 -5.18 -16.36
C LEU A 244 -15.14 -6.69 -16.12
N ASN A 245 -15.24 -7.12 -14.86
CA ASN A 245 -15.14 -8.54 -14.50
C ASN A 245 -16.22 -9.37 -15.17
N PHE A 246 -17.41 -8.79 -15.36
CA PHE A 246 -18.49 -9.48 -16.06
C PHE A 246 -18.17 -9.69 -17.56
N HIS A 247 -17.55 -8.70 -18.22
CA HIS A 247 -17.09 -8.85 -19.60
C HIS A 247 -16.00 -9.92 -19.74
N LEU A 248 -15.00 -9.92 -18.85
CA LEU A 248 -13.94 -10.94 -18.83
C LEU A 248 -14.53 -12.33 -18.63
N LEU A 249 -15.42 -12.46 -17.65
CA LEU A 249 -16.04 -13.71 -17.31
C LEU A 249 -16.81 -14.30 -18.51
N ARG A 250 -17.62 -13.47 -19.17
CA ARG A 250 -18.33 -13.87 -20.39
C ARG A 250 -17.38 -14.35 -21.48
N GLN A 251 -16.24 -13.70 -21.66
CA GLN A 251 -15.26 -14.10 -22.66
C GLN A 251 -14.58 -15.43 -22.32
N GLU A 252 -14.18 -15.63 -21.07
CA GLU A 252 -13.61 -16.90 -20.61
C GLU A 252 -14.58 -18.05 -20.88
N TYR A 253 -15.87 -17.84 -20.61
CA TYR A 253 -16.91 -18.82 -20.92
C TYR A 253 -17.05 -19.10 -22.42
N ARG A 254 -17.18 -18.06 -23.25
CA ARG A 254 -17.24 -18.21 -24.72
C ARG A 254 -16.04 -18.98 -25.26
N SER A 255 -14.85 -18.72 -24.72
CA SER A 255 -13.61 -19.43 -25.11
C SER A 255 -13.59 -20.90 -24.68
N LYS A 256 -14.12 -21.23 -23.48
CA LYS A 256 -14.23 -22.61 -23.00
C LYS A 256 -15.20 -23.40 -23.89
N ILE A 257 -16.37 -22.84 -24.22
CA ILE A 257 -17.37 -23.47 -25.08
C ILE A 257 -16.82 -23.75 -26.47
N LEU A 258 -16.19 -22.77 -27.11
CA LEU A 258 -15.57 -22.95 -28.44
C LEU A 258 -14.50 -24.06 -28.42
N ARG A 259 -13.72 -24.18 -27.33
CA ARG A 259 -12.76 -25.27 -27.16
C ARG A 259 -13.44 -26.64 -27.01
N TYR A 260 -14.57 -26.73 -26.29
CA TYR A 260 -15.33 -27.99 -26.18
C TYR A 260 -15.95 -28.39 -27.51
N LEU A 261 -16.60 -27.47 -28.23
CA LEU A 261 -17.14 -27.71 -29.58
C LEU A 261 -16.05 -28.12 -30.58
N SER A 262 -14.83 -27.61 -30.43
CA SER A 262 -13.69 -28.03 -31.26
C SER A 262 -13.20 -29.46 -30.94
N LYS A 263 -13.39 -29.94 -29.70
CA LYS A 263 -13.00 -31.28 -29.25
C LYS A 263 -14.05 -32.35 -29.54
N ASP A 264 -15.34 -32.02 -29.53
CA ASP A 264 -16.45 -32.96 -29.81
C ASP A 264 -16.54 -33.41 -31.27
N ARG A 265 -15.72 -32.87 -32.18
CA ARG A 265 -15.50 -33.48 -33.50
C ARG A 265 -14.70 -34.79 -33.45
N ALA A 266 -14.17 -35.18 -32.28
CA ALA A 266 -13.43 -36.40 -32.05
C ALA A 266 -14.14 -37.34 -31.04
N GLY A 267 -15.34 -37.79 -31.38
CA GLY A 267 -16.00 -38.96 -30.77
C GLY A 267 -16.75 -38.72 -29.45
N PRO A 268 -17.71 -39.60 -29.10
CA PRO A 268 -18.61 -39.38 -27.97
C PRO A 268 -17.90 -39.66 -26.63
N TYR A 269 -17.75 -38.62 -25.80
CA TYR A 269 -17.19 -38.76 -24.45
C TYR A 269 -18.25 -38.49 -23.37
N HIS A 270 -18.40 -39.45 -22.46
CA HIS A 270 -19.05 -39.24 -21.15
C HIS A 270 -18.10 -38.42 -20.26
N GLY A 271 -18.37 -37.12 -20.08
CA GLY A 271 -17.54 -36.21 -19.27
C GLY A 271 -17.84 -36.28 -17.78
N LYS A 272 -16.81 -36.56 -16.96
CA LYS A 272 -16.82 -36.32 -15.50
C LYS A 272 -16.80 -34.81 -15.21
N TYR A 273 -17.56 -34.40 -14.19
CA TYR A 273 -17.63 -33.02 -13.66
C TYR A 273 -16.23 -32.42 -13.39
N PRO A 274 -16.00 -31.13 -13.68
CA PRO A 274 -14.79 -30.44 -13.25
C PRO A 274 -14.78 -30.27 -11.73
N ASP A 275 -13.62 -30.57 -11.13
CA ASP A 275 -13.37 -30.58 -9.69
C ASP A 275 -13.51 -29.17 -9.09
N SER A 276 -14.34 -29.05 -8.04
CA SER A 276 -14.92 -27.80 -7.54
C SER A 276 -14.06 -27.06 -6.51
N ASN A 277 -12.76 -26.87 -6.78
CA ASN A 277 -11.84 -26.23 -5.83
C ASN A 277 -11.66 -24.71 -6.01
N GLU A 278 -12.43 -24.06 -6.91
CA GLU A 278 -12.45 -22.60 -7.01
C GLU A 278 -13.64 -22.00 -6.21
N PRO A 279 -13.43 -20.95 -5.41
CA PRO A 279 -14.51 -20.27 -4.69
C PRO A 279 -15.38 -19.48 -5.67
N GLN A 280 -16.34 -20.16 -6.29
CA GLN A 280 -17.26 -19.58 -7.24
C GLN A 280 -18.36 -18.79 -6.51
N THR A 281 -18.53 -17.51 -6.85
CA THR A 281 -19.72 -16.74 -6.51
C THR A 281 -20.97 -17.43 -7.06
N GLN A 282 -22.07 -17.41 -6.30
CA GLN A 282 -23.32 -18.14 -6.62
C GLN A 282 -23.86 -17.88 -8.04
N THR A 283 -23.59 -16.71 -8.62
CA THR A 283 -23.97 -16.34 -9.99
C THR A 283 -23.23 -17.15 -11.07
N LEU A 284 -21.99 -17.58 -10.80
CA LEU A 284 -21.19 -18.44 -11.69
C LEU A 284 -21.75 -19.85 -11.77
N ALA A 285 -22.18 -20.40 -10.63
CA ALA A 285 -22.80 -21.72 -10.58
C ALA A 285 -24.09 -21.75 -11.41
N SER A 286 -24.89 -20.67 -11.38
CA SER A 286 -26.13 -20.57 -12.16
C SER A 286 -25.87 -20.54 -13.68
N PHE A 287 -24.89 -19.77 -14.14
CA PHE A 287 -24.53 -19.73 -15.57
C PHE A 287 -23.95 -21.06 -16.06
N MET A 288 -23.10 -21.70 -15.26
CA MET A 288 -22.49 -22.99 -15.61
C MET A 288 -23.48 -24.16 -15.65
N ILE A 289 -24.55 -24.14 -14.86
CA ILE A 289 -25.52 -25.24 -14.81
C ILE A 289 -26.47 -25.21 -16.02
N TYR A 290 -26.85 -24.03 -16.52
CA TYR A 290 -27.88 -23.91 -17.56
C TYR A 290 -27.34 -23.98 -18.99
N GLU A 291 -26.13 -23.47 -19.25
CA GLU A 291 -25.52 -23.53 -20.60
C GLU A 291 -24.93 -24.92 -20.92
N TYR A 292 -24.60 -25.71 -19.87
CA TYR A 292 -24.19 -27.10 -20.01
C TYR A 292 -25.34 -28.03 -20.48
N LEU A 293 -26.59 -27.52 -20.51
CA LEU A 293 -27.76 -28.32 -20.86
C LEU A 293 -28.11 -28.35 -22.35
N GLN A 294 -27.58 -27.48 -23.23
CA GLN A 294 -27.59 -27.72 -24.70
C GLN A 294 -26.90 -26.61 -25.53
N PRO A 295 -25.94 -26.96 -26.43
CA PRO A 295 -25.48 -26.09 -27.49
C PRO A 295 -26.49 -26.11 -28.66
N ASP A 296 -27.62 -25.44 -28.50
CA ASP A 296 -28.62 -25.25 -29.56
C ASP A 296 -28.32 -23.97 -30.36
N PRO A 297 -28.29 -23.95 -31.71
CA PRO A 297 -28.28 -22.71 -32.49
C PRO A 297 -29.34 -21.68 -32.09
N GLU A 298 -30.46 -22.10 -31.50
CA GLU A 298 -31.47 -21.18 -30.96
C GLU A 298 -31.00 -20.37 -29.75
N SER A 299 -30.16 -20.92 -28.88
CA SER A 299 -29.66 -20.20 -27.70
C SER A 299 -28.69 -19.07 -28.07
N ALA A 300 -27.85 -19.29 -29.09
CA ALA A 300 -26.96 -18.26 -29.64
C ALA A 300 -27.74 -17.11 -30.31
N LYS A 301 -28.89 -17.41 -30.93
CA LYS A 301 -29.78 -16.41 -31.53
C LYS A 301 -30.47 -15.58 -30.44
N LEU A 302 -30.94 -16.21 -29.37
CA LEU A 302 -31.58 -15.54 -28.23
C LEU A 302 -30.60 -14.70 -27.42
N GLU A 303 -29.35 -15.16 -27.25
CA GLU A 303 -28.28 -14.34 -26.67
C GLU A 303 -28.13 -13.06 -27.50
N LYS A 304 -28.00 -13.20 -28.83
CA LYS A 304 -27.87 -12.05 -29.75
C LYS A 304 -29.05 -11.09 -29.65
N GLU A 305 -30.29 -11.58 -29.63
CA GLU A 305 -31.50 -10.76 -29.47
C GLU A 305 -31.51 -10.01 -28.12
N ALA A 306 -31.10 -10.65 -27.02
CA ALA A 306 -30.99 -10.00 -25.72
C ALA A 306 -29.90 -8.91 -25.71
N PHE A 307 -28.80 -9.10 -26.45
CA PHE A 307 -27.76 -8.08 -26.61
C PHE A 307 -28.22 -6.91 -27.47
N GLU A 308 -28.90 -7.15 -28.59
CA GLU A 308 -29.45 -6.09 -29.44
C GLU A 308 -30.50 -5.26 -28.67
N ALA A 309 -31.36 -5.92 -27.90
CA ALA A 309 -32.27 -5.25 -26.99
C ALA A 309 -31.51 -4.42 -25.95
N MET A 310 -30.49 -4.99 -25.30
CA MET A 310 -29.71 -4.28 -24.29
C MET A 310 -28.90 -3.11 -24.86
N GLU A 311 -28.33 -3.25 -26.05
CA GLU A 311 -27.61 -2.20 -26.77
C GLU A 311 -28.53 -1.00 -27.03
N SER A 312 -29.73 -1.26 -27.55
CA SER A 312 -30.71 -0.22 -27.84
C SER A 312 -31.20 0.51 -26.59
N LEU A 313 -31.47 -0.23 -25.51
CA LEU A 313 -31.98 0.30 -24.24
C LEU A 313 -30.89 1.06 -23.46
N SER A 314 -29.65 0.54 -23.46
CA SER A 314 -28.56 1.10 -22.65
C SER A 314 -27.84 2.29 -23.31
N ARG A 315 -28.01 2.51 -24.61
CA ARG A 315 -27.31 3.57 -25.37
C ARG A 315 -27.44 4.95 -24.74
N ASN A 316 -28.66 5.35 -24.38
CA ASN A 316 -28.93 6.69 -23.83
C ASN A 316 -28.38 6.86 -22.42
N ILE A 317 -28.50 5.83 -21.58
CA ILE A 317 -27.99 5.88 -20.21
C ILE A 317 -26.45 5.86 -20.19
N LEU A 318 -25.79 5.03 -21.02
CA LEU A 318 -24.34 5.01 -21.12
C LEU A 318 -23.78 6.34 -21.63
N LYS A 319 -24.42 6.96 -22.63
CA LYS A 319 -24.06 8.29 -23.10
C LYS A 319 -24.22 9.35 -22.01
N THR A 320 -25.31 9.30 -21.25
CA THR A 320 -25.53 10.27 -20.16
C THR A 320 -24.56 10.05 -18.99
N CYS A 321 -24.15 8.80 -18.74
CA CYS A 321 -23.05 8.49 -17.82
C CYS A 321 -21.72 9.10 -18.30
N ASP A 322 -21.40 9.02 -19.59
CA ASP A 322 -20.19 9.69 -20.16
C ASP A 322 -20.23 11.20 -19.90
N GLU A 323 -21.35 11.85 -20.21
CA GLU A 323 -21.56 13.28 -19.97
C GLU A 323 -21.43 13.66 -18.48
N ALA A 324 -21.90 12.80 -17.57
CA ALA A 324 -21.80 12.99 -16.12
C ALA A 324 -20.36 12.79 -15.60
N VAL A 325 -19.60 11.83 -16.16
CA VAL A 325 -18.17 11.67 -15.88
C VAL A 325 -17.40 12.90 -16.33
N VAL A 326 -17.65 13.41 -17.54
CA VAL A 326 -17.02 14.64 -18.05
C VAL A 326 -17.36 15.83 -17.16
N SER A 327 -18.63 15.99 -16.77
CA SER A 327 -19.05 17.06 -15.86
C SER A 327 -18.34 16.96 -14.49
N SER A 328 -18.17 15.74 -13.97
CA SER A 328 -17.45 15.50 -12.71
C SER A 328 -15.96 15.87 -12.82
N MET A 329 -15.33 15.57 -13.97
CA MET A 329 -13.95 15.96 -14.26
C MET A 329 -13.81 17.48 -14.37
N GLU A 330 -14.75 18.16 -15.06
CA GLU A 330 -14.80 19.62 -15.17
C GLU A 330 -14.87 20.28 -13.78
N ILE A 331 -15.72 19.79 -12.87
CA ILE A 331 -15.83 20.31 -11.49
C ILE A 331 -14.50 20.18 -10.73
N ILE A 332 -13.86 19.01 -10.80
CA ILE A 332 -12.58 18.74 -10.11
C ILE A 332 -11.46 19.60 -10.69
N GLU A 333 -11.37 19.71 -12.01
CA GLU A 333 -10.37 20.53 -12.69
C GLU A 333 -10.55 22.02 -12.37
N PHE A 334 -11.79 22.50 -12.36
CA PHE A 334 -12.11 23.87 -11.98
C PHE A 334 -11.75 24.17 -10.52
N ALA A 335 -12.02 23.24 -9.59
CA ALA A 335 -11.60 23.34 -8.20
C ALA A 335 -10.07 23.33 -8.03
N ASN A 336 -9.34 22.67 -8.93
CA ASN A 336 -7.90 22.47 -8.82
C ASN A 336 -7.05 23.55 -9.53
N THR A 337 -7.52 24.12 -10.64
CA THR A 337 -6.82 25.14 -11.44
C THR A 337 -7.03 26.57 -10.91
N GLY A 338 -8.17 26.85 -10.27
CA GLY A 338 -8.52 28.18 -9.75
C GLY A 338 -7.75 28.65 -8.50
N LYS A 339 -6.73 27.91 -8.04
CA LYS A 339 -6.04 28.16 -6.75
C LYS A 339 -5.28 29.48 -6.68
N TRP A 340 -4.70 29.91 -7.81
CA TRP A 340 -3.85 31.10 -7.89
C TRP A 340 -4.42 32.22 -8.78
N SER A 341 -5.48 31.93 -9.54
CA SER A 341 -6.05 32.83 -10.55
C SER A 341 -7.18 33.73 -10.03
N GLY A 342 -7.39 33.78 -8.71
CA GLY A 342 -8.49 34.51 -8.09
C GLY A 342 -9.83 33.75 -8.15
N SER A 343 -10.80 34.17 -7.33
CA SER A 343 -12.12 33.53 -7.32
C SER A 343 -12.91 33.92 -8.59
N PRO A 344 -13.56 32.97 -9.28
CA PRO A 344 -14.40 33.25 -10.44
C PRO A 344 -15.55 34.19 -10.06
N LYS A 345 -16.09 34.93 -11.03
CA LYS A 345 -17.28 35.76 -10.79
C LYS A 345 -18.44 34.86 -10.38
N LYS A 346 -19.23 35.31 -9.40
CA LYS A 346 -20.37 34.55 -8.87
C LYS A 346 -21.38 34.15 -9.97
N SER A 347 -21.60 35.02 -10.95
CA SER A 347 -22.44 34.73 -12.13
C SER A 347 -21.96 33.53 -12.93
N ASP A 348 -20.64 33.39 -13.10
CA ASP A 348 -20.04 32.36 -13.93
C ASP A 348 -20.10 31.02 -13.18
N LEU A 349 -19.91 31.05 -11.85
CA LEU A 349 -20.10 29.90 -10.98
C LEU A 349 -21.56 29.43 -10.96
N ASP A 350 -22.53 30.34 -10.80
CA ASP A 350 -23.95 29.98 -10.78
C ASP A 350 -24.39 29.35 -12.12
N THR A 351 -23.83 29.83 -13.24
CA THR A 351 -24.06 29.26 -14.57
C THR A 351 -23.47 27.84 -14.69
N LEU A 352 -22.28 27.62 -14.15
CA LEU A 352 -21.60 26.33 -14.17
C LEU A 352 -22.32 25.30 -13.29
N VAL A 353 -22.71 25.68 -12.07
CA VAL A 353 -23.54 24.85 -11.18
C VAL A 353 -24.88 24.50 -11.84
N GLY A 354 -25.50 25.46 -12.53
CA GLY A 354 -26.71 25.22 -13.31
C GLY A 354 -26.52 24.17 -14.41
N LYS A 355 -25.42 24.24 -15.17
CA LYS A 355 -25.04 23.23 -16.18
C LYS A 355 -24.89 21.84 -15.55
N HIS A 356 -24.15 21.72 -14.45
CA HIS A 356 -23.92 20.44 -13.79
C HIS A 356 -25.18 19.85 -13.19
N THR A 357 -26.05 20.67 -12.60
CA THR A 357 -27.36 20.27 -12.09
C THR A 357 -28.25 19.75 -13.21
N GLN A 358 -28.25 20.39 -14.38
CA GLN A 358 -29.00 19.92 -15.55
C GLN A 358 -28.53 18.53 -16.01
N THR A 359 -27.21 18.28 -16.01
CA THR A 359 -26.65 16.95 -16.31
C THR A 359 -27.07 15.91 -15.28
N LEU A 360 -27.04 16.24 -13.98
CA LEU A 360 -27.50 15.36 -12.90
C LEU A 360 -28.97 14.98 -13.06
N ASP A 361 -29.84 15.95 -13.33
CA ASP A 361 -31.27 15.72 -13.53
C ASP A 361 -31.53 14.86 -14.77
N LYS A 362 -30.76 15.06 -15.84
CA LYS A 362 -30.80 14.22 -17.03
C LYS A 362 -30.40 12.78 -16.70
N LEU A 363 -29.32 12.57 -15.94
CA LEU A 363 -28.85 11.25 -15.52
C LEU A 363 -29.89 10.53 -14.65
N LYS A 364 -30.48 11.23 -13.67
CA LYS A 364 -31.54 10.68 -12.81
C LYS A 364 -32.76 10.26 -13.65
N ARG A 365 -33.21 11.08 -14.61
CA ARG A 365 -34.33 10.75 -15.50
C ARG A 365 -34.05 9.52 -16.38
N GLU A 366 -32.88 9.48 -17.04
CA GLU A 366 -32.52 8.36 -17.92
C GLU A 366 -32.33 7.06 -17.12
N ARG A 367 -31.89 7.15 -15.85
CA ARG A 367 -31.81 5.99 -14.97
C ARG A 367 -33.19 5.38 -14.69
N GLU A 368 -34.17 6.20 -14.32
CA GLU A 368 -35.54 5.71 -14.06
C GLU A 368 -36.20 5.16 -15.34
N ARG A 369 -35.96 5.84 -16.48
CA ARG A 369 -36.39 5.36 -17.78
C ARG A 369 -35.79 4.00 -18.12
N PHE A 370 -34.46 3.86 -18.01
CA PHE A 370 -33.79 2.59 -18.25
C PHE A 370 -34.29 1.48 -17.32
N HIS A 371 -34.60 1.80 -16.06
CA HIS A 371 -35.18 0.84 -15.13
C HIS A 371 -36.54 0.30 -15.61
N THR A 372 -37.42 1.19 -16.06
CA THR A 372 -38.79 0.91 -16.51
C THR A 372 -38.79 0.23 -17.88
N ASP A 373 -38.19 0.86 -18.89
CA ASP A 373 -38.18 0.39 -20.28
C ASP A 373 -37.51 -1.00 -20.41
N THR A 374 -36.49 -1.30 -19.59
CA THR A 374 -35.84 -2.62 -19.58
C THR A 374 -36.72 -3.69 -18.94
N PHE A 375 -37.55 -3.33 -17.95
CA PHE A 375 -38.51 -4.28 -17.37
C PHE A 375 -39.51 -4.71 -18.44
N ASP A 376 -40.17 -3.75 -19.07
CA ASP A 376 -41.19 -4.01 -20.09
C ASP A 376 -40.60 -4.79 -21.29
N THR A 377 -39.44 -4.37 -21.79
CA THR A 377 -38.87 -4.97 -23.01
C THR A 377 -38.26 -6.36 -22.79
N MET A 378 -37.65 -6.64 -21.62
CA MET A 378 -36.98 -7.93 -21.39
C MET A 378 -37.89 -8.96 -20.70
N ILE A 379 -38.84 -8.54 -19.87
CA ILE A 379 -39.66 -9.47 -19.07
C ILE A 379 -41.00 -9.78 -19.75
N ASP A 380 -41.66 -8.83 -20.41
CA ASP A 380 -42.94 -9.08 -21.08
C ASP A 380 -42.89 -10.24 -22.09
N PRO A 381 -41.83 -10.39 -22.92
CA PRO A 381 -41.74 -11.50 -23.87
C PRO A 381 -41.60 -12.87 -23.21
N VAL A 382 -41.12 -12.93 -21.96
CA VAL A 382 -40.82 -14.17 -21.22
C VAL A 382 -41.87 -14.43 -20.13
N SER A 383 -42.79 -13.49 -19.89
CA SER A 383 -43.85 -13.55 -18.88
C SER A 383 -44.71 -14.82 -18.95
N HIS A 384 -44.96 -15.31 -20.17
CA HIS A 384 -45.73 -16.54 -20.43
C HIS A 384 -45.05 -17.84 -19.97
N PHE A 385 -43.76 -17.80 -19.62
CA PHE A 385 -43.05 -18.92 -19.02
C PHE A 385 -43.19 -18.97 -17.49
N PHE A 386 -43.85 -17.99 -16.89
CA PHE A 386 -44.11 -17.93 -15.44
C PHE A 386 -45.61 -18.06 -15.17
N ASP A 387 -45.98 -18.81 -14.14
CA ASP A 387 -47.36 -18.90 -13.68
C ASP A 387 -47.78 -17.64 -12.91
N THR A 388 -49.07 -17.56 -12.53
CA THR A 388 -49.62 -16.45 -11.74
C THR A 388 -49.03 -16.33 -10.33
N GLU A 389 -48.26 -17.32 -9.87
CA GLU A 389 -47.49 -17.31 -8.61
C GLU A 389 -45.99 -16.99 -8.82
N GLY A 390 -45.56 -16.73 -10.05
CA GLY A 390 -44.17 -16.44 -10.41
C GLY A 390 -43.25 -17.66 -10.51
N LYS A 391 -43.80 -18.88 -10.56
CA LYS A 391 -43.04 -20.12 -10.75
C LYS A 391 -42.89 -20.45 -12.22
N PHE A 392 -41.74 -20.99 -12.57
CA PHE A 392 -41.41 -21.36 -13.94
C PHE A 392 -42.24 -22.56 -14.42
N ILE A 393 -42.88 -22.44 -15.57
CA ILE A 393 -43.62 -23.51 -16.24
C ILE A 393 -42.62 -24.32 -17.08
N PRO A 394 -42.39 -25.61 -16.78
CA PRO A 394 -41.42 -26.42 -17.50
C PRO A 394 -41.92 -26.73 -18.93
N SER A 395 -41.61 -25.85 -19.87
CA SER A 395 -41.81 -26.03 -21.31
C SER A 395 -40.49 -26.39 -22.00
N SER A 396 -40.53 -27.30 -22.98
CA SER A 396 -39.36 -27.83 -23.72
C SER A 396 -38.51 -26.77 -24.44
N ASP A 397 -39.03 -25.55 -24.63
CA ASP A 397 -38.43 -24.44 -25.39
C ASP A 397 -38.02 -23.24 -24.48
N GLY A 398 -38.28 -23.31 -23.18
CA GLY A 398 -38.14 -22.16 -22.27
C GLY A 398 -36.74 -21.92 -21.72
N GLY A 399 -35.87 -22.95 -21.67
CA GLY A 399 -34.57 -22.88 -21.00
C GLY A 399 -33.59 -21.87 -21.63
N ALA A 400 -33.56 -21.80 -22.96
CA ALA A 400 -32.66 -20.90 -23.70
C ALA A 400 -33.07 -19.41 -23.58
N LYS A 401 -34.37 -19.12 -23.52
CA LYS A 401 -34.91 -17.75 -23.39
C LYS A 401 -34.63 -17.16 -22.00
N ILE A 402 -34.62 -18.00 -20.96
CA ILE A 402 -34.25 -17.59 -19.59
C ILE A 402 -32.77 -17.18 -19.50
N LEU A 403 -31.88 -17.83 -20.26
CA LEU A 403 -30.46 -17.52 -20.23
C LEU A 403 -30.17 -16.12 -20.80
N GLY A 404 -30.76 -15.78 -21.95
CA GLY A 404 -30.66 -14.43 -22.53
C GLY A 404 -31.22 -13.36 -21.58
N LEU A 405 -32.34 -13.65 -20.92
CA LEU A 405 -32.91 -12.80 -19.87
C LEU A 405 -31.97 -12.61 -18.68
N LEU A 406 -31.34 -13.68 -18.19
CA LEU A 406 -30.39 -13.61 -17.07
C LEU A 406 -29.17 -12.74 -17.43
N VAL A 407 -28.64 -12.86 -18.64
CA VAL A 407 -27.54 -12.02 -19.14
C VAL A 407 -27.97 -10.55 -19.20
N GLY A 408 -29.14 -10.27 -19.79
CA GLY A 408 -29.71 -8.92 -19.86
C GLY A 408 -29.95 -8.31 -18.47
N MET A 409 -30.51 -9.07 -17.53
CA MET A 409 -30.71 -8.63 -16.15
C MET A 409 -29.39 -8.36 -15.41
N ASN A 410 -28.34 -9.15 -15.66
CA ASN A 410 -27.02 -8.90 -15.08
C ASN A 410 -26.39 -7.60 -15.62
N TYR A 411 -26.50 -7.34 -16.93
CA TYR A 411 -26.09 -6.05 -17.49
C TYR A 411 -26.91 -4.90 -16.91
N LYS A 412 -28.24 -5.06 -16.80
CA LYS A 412 -29.14 -4.04 -16.24
C LYS A 412 -28.67 -3.68 -14.83
N HIS A 413 -28.49 -4.69 -13.99
CA HIS A 413 -28.07 -4.50 -12.61
C HIS A 413 -26.72 -3.77 -12.52
N ARG A 414 -25.71 -4.20 -13.28
CA ARG A 414 -24.37 -3.58 -13.23
C ARG A 414 -24.34 -2.15 -13.74
N ILE A 415 -25.04 -1.88 -14.85
CA ILE A 415 -25.17 -0.51 -15.40
C ILE A 415 -25.91 0.37 -14.39
N MET A 416 -27.01 -0.11 -13.81
CA MET A 416 -27.76 0.64 -12.79
C MET A 416 -26.94 0.95 -11.54
N THR A 417 -26.18 -0.01 -11.02
CA THR A 417 -25.35 0.19 -9.84
C THR A 417 -24.21 1.19 -10.13
N LEU A 418 -23.57 1.11 -11.29
CA LEU A 418 -22.56 2.09 -11.73
C LEU A 418 -23.16 3.49 -11.87
N THR A 419 -24.29 3.61 -12.55
CA THR A 419 -25.03 4.87 -12.71
C THR A 419 -25.41 5.47 -11.36
N THR A 420 -25.83 4.65 -10.40
CA THR A 420 -26.21 5.12 -9.05
C THR A 420 -25.01 5.71 -8.32
N SER A 421 -23.85 5.04 -8.31
CA SER A 421 -22.63 5.61 -7.73
C SER A 421 -22.18 6.89 -8.42
N LEU A 422 -22.40 7.01 -9.73
CA LEU A 422 -22.09 8.23 -10.47
C LEU A 422 -23.05 9.38 -10.13
N VAL A 423 -24.34 9.09 -9.95
CA VAL A 423 -25.33 10.06 -9.43
C VAL A 423 -24.90 10.56 -8.05
N ASP A 424 -24.57 9.64 -7.14
CA ASP A 424 -24.17 9.98 -5.77
C ASP A 424 -22.87 10.83 -5.76
N LEU A 425 -21.91 10.49 -6.62
CA LEU A 425 -20.67 11.26 -6.77
C LEU A 425 -20.94 12.67 -7.33
N LEU A 426 -21.70 12.78 -8.41
CA LEU A 426 -21.98 14.07 -9.07
C LEU A 426 -22.81 14.98 -8.16
N GLU A 427 -23.78 14.45 -7.44
CA GLU A 427 -24.58 15.18 -6.44
C GLU A 427 -23.69 15.74 -5.32
N HIS A 428 -22.77 14.93 -4.81
CA HIS A 428 -21.81 15.38 -3.79
C HIS A 428 -20.84 16.44 -4.33
N LEU A 429 -20.37 16.30 -5.57
CA LEU A 429 -19.50 17.30 -6.22
C LEU A 429 -20.20 18.64 -6.43
N ILE A 430 -21.47 18.63 -6.87
CA ILE A 430 -22.28 19.85 -7.04
C ILE A 430 -22.52 20.52 -5.67
N GLN A 431 -22.80 19.72 -4.63
CA GLN A 431 -22.93 20.25 -3.27
C GLN A 431 -21.64 20.97 -2.85
N LEU A 432 -20.48 20.34 -3.00
CA LEU A 432 -19.18 20.93 -2.65
C LEU A 432 -18.86 22.20 -3.46
N GLU A 433 -19.26 22.25 -4.73
CA GLU A 433 -19.09 23.44 -5.57
C GLU A 433 -19.95 24.61 -5.08
N SER A 434 -21.19 24.33 -4.66
CA SER A 434 -22.15 25.34 -4.17
C SER A 434 -21.80 25.88 -2.78
N GLU A 435 -21.33 25.01 -1.87
CA GLU A 435 -20.99 25.38 -0.48
C GLU A 435 -19.69 26.20 -0.40
N ASN A 436 -18.75 25.97 -1.33
CA ASN A 436 -17.42 26.58 -1.31
C ASN A 436 -17.14 27.42 -2.57
N PRO A 437 -17.73 28.62 -2.70
CA PRO A 437 -17.56 29.47 -3.87
C PRO A 437 -16.19 30.15 -3.95
N ASN A 438 -15.54 30.39 -2.81
CA ASN A 438 -14.33 31.23 -2.73
C ASN A 438 -13.08 30.40 -2.41
N VAL A 439 -11.95 30.79 -3.00
CA VAL A 439 -10.62 30.23 -2.67
C VAL A 439 -10.22 30.68 -1.27
N ARG A 440 -9.82 29.73 -0.41
CA ARG A 440 -9.40 30.00 0.96
C ARG A 440 -8.10 29.26 1.28
N PHE A 441 -7.39 29.77 2.29
CA PHE A 441 -6.29 29.05 2.92
C PHE A 441 -6.85 28.16 4.04
N TRP A 442 -6.59 26.86 3.95
CA TRP A 442 -7.05 25.86 4.89
C TRP A 442 -5.87 25.38 5.75
N MET A 443 -6.01 25.53 7.06
CA MET A 443 -5.00 25.08 8.03
C MET A 443 -5.14 23.57 8.32
N PRO A 444 -4.03 22.86 8.56
CA PRO A 444 -4.07 21.44 8.88
C PRO A 444 -4.83 21.21 10.20
N VAL A 445 -5.86 20.37 10.15
CA VAL A 445 -6.81 20.19 11.26
C VAL A 445 -6.28 19.20 12.31
N ALA A 446 -5.24 18.42 11.99
CA ALA A 446 -4.87 17.26 12.77
C ALA A 446 -3.35 17.07 12.96
N ILE A 447 -2.69 17.96 13.72
CA ILE A 447 -1.31 17.71 14.19
C ILE A 447 -1.22 16.44 15.06
N ARG A 448 -2.33 16.04 15.70
CA ARG A 448 -2.43 14.75 16.42
C ARG A 448 -2.48 13.55 15.48
N SER A 449 -3.01 13.70 14.26
CA SER A 449 -3.06 12.60 13.28
C SER A 449 -1.70 12.33 12.63
N LEU A 450 -0.79 13.30 12.61
CA LEU A 450 0.62 13.09 12.23
C LEU A 450 1.26 11.96 13.03
N PHE A 451 1.10 11.99 14.36
CA PHE A 451 1.65 10.94 15.23
C PHE A 451 0.94 9.62 15.03
N SER A 452 -0.40 9.62 14.90
CA SER A 452 -1.13 8.37 14.66
C SER A 452 -0.92 7.78 13.27
N LEU A 453 -0.61 8.60 12.24
CA LEU A 453 -0.31 8.16 10.87
C LEU A 453 1.15 7.68 10.73
N ALA A 454 2.09 8.34 11.41
CA ALA A 454 3.46 7.86 11.53
C ALA A 454 3.50 6.53 12.29
N LEU A 455 2.61 6.36 13.28
CA LEU A 455 2.41 5.14 14.06
C LEU A 455 1.21 4.31 13.58
N SER A 456 0.70 4.49 12.34
CA SER A 456 -0.37 3.64 11.81
C SER A 456 0.22 2.48 11.02
N PRO A 457 -0.21 1.22 11.25
CA PRO A 457 0.39 0.05 10.61
C PRO A 457 0.12 -0.09 9.11
N GLU A 458 -0.47 0.91 8.48
CA GLU A 458 -0.89 0.82 7.08
C GLU A 458 0.32 0.65 6.16
N PRO A 459 0.35 -0.42 5.35
CA PRO A 459 1.46 -0.69 4.47
C PRO A 459 1.58 0.42 3.42
N VAL A 460 2.79 0.95 3.26
CA VAL A 460 3.17 1.65 2.03
C VAL A 460 3.30 0.57 0.97
N TYR A 461 2.38 0.57 0.01
CA TYR A 461 2.41 -0.34 -1.14
C TYR A 461 3.51 0.13 -2.10
N GLU A 462 4.69 -0.46 -1.96
CA GLU A 462 5.84 -0.24 -2.84
C GLU A 462 6.16 -1.51 -3.65
N ASP A 463 5.12 -2.31 -3.96
CA ASP A 463 5.27 -3.53 -4.74
C ASP A 463 4.40 -3.49 -6.00
N ASP A 464 5.05 -3.47 -7.17
CA ASP A 464 4.45 -3.41 -8.51
C ASP A 464 3.90 -4.77 -8.97
N ASN A 465 3.78 -5.76 -8.08
CA ASN A 465 3.32 -7.11 -8.42
C ASN A 465 1.87 -7.38 -7.95
N PRO A 466 0.87 -7.44 -8.86
CA PRO A 466 -0.55 -7.53 -8.50
C PRO A 466 -1.01 -8.89 -7.96
N GLU A 467 -0.31 -9.99 -8.26
CA GLU A 467 -0.71 -11.34 -7.83
C GLU A 467 -0.55 -11.57 -6.31
N GLU A 468 0.35 -10.84 -5.65
CA GLU A 468 0.63 -11.01 -4.21
C GLU A 468 -0.32 -10.18 -3.31
N SER A 469 -1.06 -9.23 -3.89
CA SER A 469 -1.98 -8.31 -3.18
C SER A 469 -3.31 -8.97 -2.80
N GLU A 470 -3.83 -9.87 -3.65
CA GLU A 470 -5.12 -10.55 -3.40
C GLU A 470 -4.98 -11.60 -2.28
N GLU A 471 -3.90 -12.39 -2.28
CA GLU A 471 -3.62 -13.34 -1.20
C GLU A 471 -3.33 -12.66 0.15
N ARG A 472 -2.69 -11.47 0.14
CA ARG A 472 -2.43 -10.69 1.37
C ARG A 472 -3.69 -10.06 1.94
N SER A 473 -4.60 -9.59 1.10
CA SER A 473 -5.87 -8.98 1.53
C SER A 473 -6.77 -10.03 2.21
N GLN A 474 -6.81 -11.25 1.68
CA GLN A 474 -7.51 -12.39 2.30
C GLN A 474 -6.88 -12.80 3.64
N LYS A 475 -5.55 -12.83 3.74
CA LYS A 475 -4.83 -13.10 5.02
C LYS A 475 -5.06 -11.99 6.06
N MET A 476 -5.23 -10.73 5.66
CA MET A 476 -5.50 -9.62 6.56
C MET A 476 -6.95 -9.64 7.08
N GLU A 477 -7.93 -9.95 6.22
CA GLU A 477 -9.32 -10.17 6.63
C GLU A 477 -9.46 -11.34 7.61
N GLN A 478 -8.74 -12.45 7.38
CA GLN A 478 -8.74 -13.58 8.30
C GLN A 478 -8.13 -13.23 9.66
N LYS A 479 -7.06 -12.41 9.69
CA LYS A 479 -6.45 -11.92 10.95
C LYS A 479 -7.39 -10.99 11.71
N LEU A 480 -8.10 -10.09 11.03
CA LEU A 480 -9.07 -9.18 11.64
C LEU A 480 -10.27 -9.93 12.22
N LYS A 481 -10.80 -10.93 11.50
CA LYS A 481 -11.88 -11.82 12.00
C LYS A 481 -11.42 -12.63 13.23
N ALA A 482 -10.22 -13.20 13.19
CA ALA A 482 -9.65 -13.94 14.33
C ALA A 482 -9.43 -13.05 15.56
N GLU A 483 -9.08 -11.77 15.38
CA GLU A 483 -8.91 -10.83 16.49
C GLU A 483 -10.26 -10.35 17.06
N GLN A 484 -11.29 -10.16 16.22
CA GLN A 484 -12.65 -9.87 16.65
C GLN A 484 -13.26 -11.03 17.44
N GLU A 485 -13.15 -12.27 16.96
CA GLU A 485 -13.59 -13.46 17.69
C GLU A 485 -12.87 -13.61 19.05
N ARG A 486 -11.59 -13.24 19.12
CA ARG A 486 -10.81 -13.27 20.37
C ARG A 486 -11.23 -12.17 21.35
N LYS A 487 -11.75 -11.04 20.87
CA LYS A 487 -12.32 -9.95 21.70
C LYS A 487 -13.72 -10.33 22.20
N GLU A 488 -14.53 -10.98 21.38
CA GLU A 488 -15.86 -11.49 21.77
C GLU A 488 -15.76 -12.62 22.80
N ARG A 489 -14.83 -13.57 22.62
CA ARG A 489 -14.54 -14.62 23.63
C ARG A 489 -14.04 -14.07 24.97
N LYS A 490 -13.43 -12.88 25.00
CA LYS A 490 -13.01 -12.21 26.24
C LYS A 490 -14.18 -11.49 26.93
N LYS A 491 -15.10 -10.89 26.16
CA LYS A 491 -16.33 -10.27 26.70
C LYS A 491 -17.34 -11.30 27.23
N GLY A 492 -17.43 -12.47 26.60
CA GLY A 492 -18.30 -13.56 27.07
C GLY A 492 -17.86 -14.17 28.42
N LYS A 493 -16.56 -14.13 28.75
CA LYS A 493 -16.02 -14.65 30.02
C LYS A 493 -16.18 -13.70 31.21
N SER A 494 -16.44 -12.41 30.97
CA SER A 494 -16.71 -11.44 32.04
C SER A 494 -18.17 -11.39 32.50
N ALA A 495 -19.09 -12.02 31.77
CA ALA A 495 -20.53 -12.01 32.09
C ALA A 495 -20.99 -13.24 32.92
N ALA A 496 -20.16 -14.28 33.05
CA ALA A 496 -20.54 -15.57 33.64
C ALA A 496 -19.87 -15.90 34.98
N SER A 497 -19.65 -14.94 35.89
CA SER A 497 -19.25 -15.28 37.27
C SER A 497 -19.81 -14.32 38.32
N LYS A 498 -21.05 -14.59 38.76
CA LYS A 498 -21.58 -14.14 40.05
C LYS A 498 -22.36 -15.30 40.70
N SER A 499 -21.67 -16.13 41.47
CA SER A 499 -22.25 -16.93 42.57
C SER A 499 -21.12 -17.41 43.52
N PRO A 500 -21.41 -17.65 44.81
CA PRO A 500 -20.43 -17.48 45.89
C PRO A 500 -19.75 -18.78 46.37
N LYS A 501 -18.56 -18.58 46.94
CA LYS A 501 -17.77 -19.40 47.89
C LYS A 501 -18.20 -20.85 48.16
N TYR A 502 -17.29 -21.78 47.87
CA TYR A 502 -16.91 -22.87 48.79
C TYR A 502 -15.40 -23.17 48.68
N GLU A 503 -14.88 -23.71 49.77
CA GLU A 503 -13.48 -23.84 50.17
C GLU A 503 -12.55 -24.66 49.28
N ASP A 504 -11.33 -24.14 49.23
CA ASP A 504 -10.02 -24.78 49.40
C ASP A 504 -9.61 -26.00 48.55
N VAL A 505 -8.38 -25.86 48.02
CA VAL A 505 -7.28 -26.84 47.97
C VAL A 505 -6.48 -26.66 46.68
N THR A 506 -5.25 -26.18 46.87
CA THR A 506 -4.07 -26.28 45.99
C THR A 506 -4.00 -25.43 44.71
N ARG A 507 -3.54 -24.18 44.85
CA ARG A 507 -2.56 -23.63 43.89
C ARG A 507 -1.50 -22.81 44.62
N ILE A 508 -0.38 -23.46 44.94
CA ILE A 508 0.87 -22.81 45.34
C ILE A 508 1.34 -21.95 44.16
N ARG A 509 1.00 -20.66 44.19
CA ARG A 509 1.49 -19.67 43.23
C ARG A 509 2.95 -19.39 43.58
N ARG A 510 3.88 -20.19 43.03
CA ARG A 510 5.32 -19.89 43.12
C ARG A 510 5.57 -18.51 42.51
N ARG A 511 6.07 -17.61 43.36
CA ARG A 511 6.52 -16.26 43.02
C ARG A 511 7.72 -16.39 42.09
N ARG A 512 7.49 -16.47 40.77
CA ARG A 512 8.58 -16.49 39.78
C ARG A 512 9.43 -15.23 39.96
N SER A 513 10.74 -15.40 40.16
CA SER A 513 11.68 -14.30 40.27
C SER A 513 11.72 -13.52 38.94
N LYS A 514 11.94 -12.21 39.00
CA LYS A 514 12.03 -11.33 37.82
C LYS A 514 13.05 -11.84 36.79
N LEU A 515 14.07 -12.57 37.26
CA LEU A 515 15.13 -13.19 36.45
C LEU A 515 14.61 -14.36 35.60
N SER A 516 13.72 -15.20 36.15
CA SER A 516 13.06 -16.27 35.38
C SER A 516 12.13 -15.69 34.30
N TRP A 517 11.43 -14.59 34.56
CA TRP A 517 10.61 -13.92 33.56
C TRP A 517 11.46 -13.29 32.44
N ALA A 518 12.60 -12.68 32.79
CA ALA A 518 13.56 -12.15 31.82
C ALA A 518 14.19 -13.26 30.96
N LEU A 519 14.59 -14.39 31.55
CA LEU A 519 15.15 -15.54 30.82
C LEU A 519 14.12 -16.22 29.91
N THR A 520 12.86 -16.32 30.35
CA THR A 520 11.79 -16.87 29.50
C THR A 520 11.44 -15.89 28.37
N GLY A 521 11.55 -14.58 28.63
CA GLY A 521 11.45 -13.54 27.61
C GLY A 521 12.59 -13.59 26.59
N LEU A 522 13.83 -13.81 27.03
CA LEU A 522 15.02 -14.03 26.20
C LEU A 522 14.95 -15.33 25.38
N TYR A 523 14.38 -16.39 25.95
CA TYR A 523 14.18 -17.66 25.23
C TYR A 523 13.12 -17.53 24.12
N HIS A 524 11.99 -16.85 24.41
CA HIS A 524 10.99 -16.51 23.39
C HIS A 524 11.51 -15.45 22.39
N TRP A 525 12.46 -14.61 22.79
CA TRP A 525 13.17 -13.64 21.95
C TRP A 525 14.07 -14.34 20.91
N ALA A 526 14.80 -15.38 21.28
CA ALA A 526 15.68 -16.12 20.36
C ALA A 526 14.93 -17.08 19.41
N THR A 527 13.73 -17.55 19.79
CA THR A 527 13.01 -18.63 19.07
C THR A 527 11.92 -18.15 18.10
N ASN A 528 11.65 -16.84 18.03
CA ASN A 528 10.72 -16.27 17.05
C ASN A 528 11.39 -16.07 15.68
N SER A 529 10.67 -16.23 14.57
CA SER A 529 11.22 -16.09 13.20
C SER A 529 11.96 -14.76 12.99
N ASP A 530 11.42 -13.68 13.54
CA ASP A 530 12.00 -12.33 13.46
C ASP A 530 13.26 -12.19 14.32
N GLY A 531 13.32 -12.90 15.46
CA GLY A 531 14.45 -12.89 16.39
C GLY A 531 15.64 -13.68 15.87
N ALA A 532 15.39 -14.81 15.20
CA ALA A 532 16.42 -15.58 14.50
C ALA A 532 17.05 -14.78 13.34
N PHE A 533 16.25 -13.97 12.63
CA PHE A 533 16.77 -13.07 11.59
C PHE A 533 17.60 -11.92 12.18
N ALA A 534 17.11 -11.27 13.24
CA ALA A 534 17.87 -10.24 13.95
C ALA A 534 19.21 -10.78 14.46
N ALA A 535 19.22 -11.98 15.04
CA ALA A 535 20.44 -12.65 15.46
C ALA A 535 21.42 -12.91 14.30
N ARG A 536 20.94 -13.29 13.12
CA ARG A 536 21.80 -13.45 11.92
C ARG A 536 22.42 -12.14 11.45
N ILE A 537 21.66 -11.04 11.47
CA ILE A 537 22.19 -9.71 11.14
C ILE A 537 23.24 -9.30 12.15
N VAL A 538 22.96 -9.44 13.44
CA VAL A 538 23.92 -9.13 14.52
C VAL A 538 25.21 -9.91 14.35
N ILE A 539 25.11 -11.24 14.17
CA ILE A 539 26.27 -12.11 13.97
C ILE A 539 27.05 -11.70 12.71
N SER A 540 26.37 -11.37 11.60
CA SER A 540 27.02 -10.93 10.36
C SER A 540 27.74 -9.59 10.55
N THR A 541 27.10 -8.62 11.20
CA THR A 541 27.69 -7.32 11.53
C THR A 541 28.89 -7.49 12.44
N LEU A 542 28.81 -8.35 13.46
CA LEU A 542 29.90 -8.64 14.38
C LEU A 542 31.10 -9.26 13.65
N ILE A 543 30.87 -10.30 12.84
CA ILE A 543 31.91 -10.97 12.04
C ILE A 543 32.62 -9.98 11.10
N LEU A 544 31.87 -9.06 10.49
CA LEU A 544 32.41 -8.08 9.55
C LEU A 544 33.13 -6.91 10.25
N THR A 545 32.75 -6.60 11.48
CA THR A 545 33.34 -5.48 12.25
C THR A 545 34.65 -5.88 12.93
N ILE A 546 34.77 -7.13 13.42
CA ILE A 546 35.95 -7.63 14.15
C ILE A 546 37.29 -7.39 13.40
N PRO A 547 37.41 -7.63 12.08
CA PRO A 547 38.65 -7.37 11.35
C PRO A 547 39.05 -5.89 11.35
N GLY A 548 38.08 -4.95 11.35
CA GLY A 548 38.37 -3.51 11.31
C GLY A 548 38.86 -2.91 12.63
N VAL A 549 38.58 -3.59 13.75
CA VAL A 549 38.83 -3.06 15.11
C VAL A 549 39.84 -3.89 15.91
N THR A 550 40.41 -4.94 15.31
CA THR A 550 41.51 -5.72 15.90
C THR A 550 42.86 -5.25 15.36
N LYS A 551 43.89 -5.22 16.23
CA LYS A 551 45.26 -4.81 15.86
C LYS A 551 45.81 -5.57 14.64
N SER A 552 45.49 -6.86 14.53
CA SER A 552 45.97 -7.73 13.44
C SER A 552 45.18 -7.57 12.13
N GLY A 553 43.91 -7.18 12.19
CA GLY A 553 43.03 -7.06 11.02
C GLY A 553 42.92 -5.65 10.45
N ALA A 554 43.13 -4.62 11.29
CA ALA A 554 42.94 -3.21 10.93
C ALA A 554 43.77 -2.82 9.70
N LYS A 555 45.05 -3.21 9.65
CA LYS A 555 45.94 -2.97 8.50
C LYS A 555 45.35 -3.50 7.19
N VAL A 556 44.90 -4.75 7.17
CA VAL A 556 44.31 -5.38 5.98
C VAL A 556 42.98 -4.70 5.60
N CYS A 557 42.18 -4.32 6.59
CA CYS A 557 40.89 -3.66 6.36
C CYS A 557 41.07 -2.26 5.76
N TYR A 558 42.00 -1.45 6.27
CA TYR A 558 42.20 -0.08 5.80
C TYR A 558 43.02 0.02 4.51
N ASP A 559 43.96 -0.90 4.26
CA ASP A 559 44.69 -0.96 2.98
C ASP A 559 43.77 -1.35 1.81
N ASN A 560 42.75 -2.19 2.04
CA ASN A 560 41.83 -2.69 1.00
C ASN A 560 40.50 -1.92 0.89
N ARG A 561 40.42 -0.67 1.39
CA ARG A 561 39.17 0.12 1.43
C ARG A 561 37.99 -0.58 2.14
N GLY A 562 38.25 -1.43 3.13
CA GLY A 562 37.22 -2.13 3.91
C GLY A 562 36.20 -1.21 4.60
N LYS A 563 36.54 0.08 4.81
CA LYS A 563 35.59 1.13 5.23
C LYS A 563 34.40 1.28 4.27
N LEU A 564 34.63 1.19 2.96
CA LEU A 564 33.56 1.24 1.96
C LEU A 564 32.70 -0.02 2.00
N LEU A 565 33.32 -1.18 2.27
CA LEU A 565 32.63 -2.46 2.33
C LEU A 565 31.73 -2.56 3.58
N LEU A 566 32.13 -1.96 4.71
CA LEU A 566 31.30 -1.79 5.92
C LEU A 566 30.16 -0.78 5.70
N LEU A 567 30.43 0.37 5.06
CA LEU A 567 29.42 1.38 4.74
C LEU A 567 28.41 0.94 3.64
N GLN A 568 28.76 -0.06 2.83
CA GLN A 568 27.89 -0.66 1.81
C GLN A 568 26.92 -1.73 2.36
N ILE A 569 27.11 -2.18 3.62
CA ILE A 569 26.28 -3.22 4.25
C ILE A 569 24.84 -2.78 4.53
N PRO A 570 24.52 -1.54 4.95
CA PRO A 570 23.12 -1.12 5.06
C PRO A 570 22.39 -1.26 3.72
N GLY A 571 23.09 -1.00 2.61
CA GLY A 571 22.62 -1.30 1.26
C GLY A 571 22.46 -2.80 1.01
N PHE A 572 23.49 -3.60 1.31
CA PHE A 572 23.50 -5.05 1.04
C PHE A 572 22.53 -5.85 1.93
N ALA A 573 22.34 -5.49 3.20
CA ALA A 573 21.38 -6.10 4.11
C ALA A 573 19.92 -5.76 3.71
N VAL A 574 19.69 -4.58 3.14
CA VAL A 574 18.41 -4.22 2.51
C VAL A 574 18.20 -5.00 1.21
N SER A 575 19.25 -5.15 0.37
CA SER A 575 19.21 -5.95 -0.86
C SER A 575 18.96 -7.44 -0.60
N VAL A 576 19.63 -8.02 0.40
CA VAL A 576 19.48 -9.42 0.81
C VAL A 576 18.09 -9.67 1.38
N TRP A 577 17.49 -8.70 2.08
CA TRP A 577 16.11 -8.79 2.55
C TRP A 577 15.08 -8.71 1.41
N PHE A 578 15.29 -7.82 0.41
CA PHE A 578 14.49 -7.81 -0.83
C PHE A 578 14.62 -9.13 -1.61
N MET A 579 15.82 -9.72 -1.65
CA MET A 579 16.05 -11.02 -2.28
C MET A 579 15.38 -12.17 -1.52
N GLN A 580 15.37 -12.14 -0.18
CA GLN A 580 14.84 -13.24 0.63
C GLN A 580 13.31 -13.28 0.67
N TYR A 581 12.63 -12.14 0.47
CA TYR A 581 11.19 -12.14 0.15
C TYR A 581 10.89 -12.65 -1.26
N ARG A 582 11.82 -12.51 -2.21
CA ARG A 582 11.73 -13.08 -3.57
C ARG A 582 11.92 -14.60 -3.63
N PHE A 583 12.39 -15.22 -2.55
CA PHE A 583 12.67 -16.66 -2.46
C PHE A 583 11.93 -17.37 -1.31
N ALA A 584 10.97 -16.68 -0.68
CA ALA A 584 10.07 -17.27 0.30
C ALA A 584 8.60 -17.17 -0.15
N PHE A 585 8.35 -17.50 -1.42
CA PHE A 585 7.11 -18.04 -1.95
C PHE A 585 7.43 -19.08 -3.01
#